data_AF-A0A7K3HEH5-F1
#
_entry.id   AF-A0A7K3HEH5-F1
#
_cell.length_a   1.000
_cell.length_b   1.000
_cell.length_c   1.000
_cell.angle_alpha   90.00
_cell.angle_beta   90.00
_cell.angle_gamma   90.00
#
_symmetry.space_group_name_H-M   'P 1'
#
loop_
_entity.id
_entity.type
_entity.pdbx_description
1 polymer ?
#
loop_
_entity_poly.entity_id
_entity_poly.type
_entity_poly.pdbx_seq_one_letter_code
_entity_poly.pdbx_strand_id
1 'polypeptide(L)'
;GAAFAGAAVSALVVFGLAARGGFRQNRLVLVGFGVATGTGALISLLIVLTDPFNATKALTWLSGSTYGRTLPDVVPLAAALAVGLAVAAARRTELDLVSLDEDTPRLLGLGLARGRLGFLA
;
A
#
# COMPACT_ATOMS: atom_id res chain seq x y z
N GLY A 1 10.48 -7.66 -11.74
CA GLY A 1 10.98 -8.01 -10.39
C GLY A 1 11.29 -6.78 -9.55
N ALA A 2 12.22 -5.92 -10.00
CA ALA A 2 12.71 -4.78 -9.22
C ALA A 2 11.61 -3.83 -8.71
N ALA A 3 10.60 -3.50 -9.53
CA ALA A 3 9.49 -2.64 -9.10
C ALA A 3 8.68 -3.22 -7.93
N PHE A 4 8.43 -4.54 -7.94
CA PHE A 4 7.73 -5.22 -6.85
C PHE A 4 8.58 -5.27 -5.57
N ALA A 5 9.88 -5.55 -5.72
CA ALA A 5 10.81 -5.51 -4.60
C ALA A 5 10.90 -4.10 -3.99
N GLY A 6 10.97 -3.05 -4.82
CA GLY A 6 10.94 -1.67 -4.37
C GLY A 6 9.66 -1.33 -3.61
N ALA A 7 8.49 -1.76 -4.12
CA ALA A 7 7.22 -1.58 -3.42
C ALA A 7 7.19 -2.30 -2.06
N ALA A 8 7.69 -3.54 -1.99
CA ALA A 8 7.77 -4.30 -0.74
C ALA A 8 8.70 -3.63 0.28
N VAL A 9 9.88 -3.16 -0.16
CA VAL A 9 10.82 -2.43 0.71
C VAL A 9 10.21 -1.14 1.23
N SER A 10 9.59 -0.34 0.36
CA SER A 10 8.92 0.90 0.76
C SER A 10 7.79 0.63 1.76
N ALA A 11 7.00 -0.42 1.54
CA ALA A 11 5.96 -0.83 2.50
C ALA A 11 6.57 -1.19 3.86
N LEU A 12 7.63 -2.02 3.89
CA LEU A 12 8.31 -2.38 5.13
C LEU A 12 8.89 -1.16 5.86
N VAL A 13 9.45 -0.20 5.14
CA VAL A 13 9.96 1.04 5.71
C VAL A 13 8.83 1.85 6.33
N VAL A 14 7.73 2.08 5.59
CA VAL A 14 6.59 2.86 6.09
C VAL A 14 5.96 2.21 7.32
N PHE A 15 5.67 0.90 7.25
CA PHE A 15 5.05 0.17 8.36
C PHE A 15 6.00 0.03 9.57
N GLY A 16 7.27 -0.28 9.34
CA GLY A 16 8.27 -0.39 10.40
C GLY A 16 8.50 0.93 11.13
N LEU A 17 8.58 2.04 10.39
CA LEU A 17 8.68 3.37 10.98
C LEU A 17 7.38 3.77 11.67
N ALA A 18 6.21 3.49 11.11
CA ALA A 18 4.91 3.81 11.70
C ALA A 18 4.59 2.99 12.97
N ALA A 19 5.13 1.77 13.09
CA ALA A 19 4.93 0.90 14.26
C ALA A 19 5.76 1.31 15.49
N ARG A 20 6.89 2.04 15.31
CA ARG A 20 7.79 2.44 16.40
C ARG A 20 7.19 3.54 17.30
N GLY A 21 6.35 3.19 18.27
CA GLY A 21 5.74 4.15 19.21
C GLY A 21 4.21 4.18 19.21
N GLY A 22 3.57 3.14 18.66
CA GLY A 22 2.12 2.98 18.59
C GLY A 22 1.55 3.35 17.22
N PHE A 23 0.57 2.56 16.76
CA PHE A 23 -0.15 2.79 15.50
C PHE A 23 -1.09 4.01 15.65
N ARG A 24 -0.54 5.20 15.42
CA ARG A 24 -1.33 6.44 15.30
C ARG A 24 -1.55 6.76 13.82
N GLN A 25 -2.81 6.97 13.41
CA GLN A 25 -3.19 7.25 12.02
C GLN A 25 -2.40 8.42 11.42
N ASN A 26 -2.28 9.54 12.14
CA ASN A 26 -1.52 10.71 11.66
C ASN A 26 -0.06 10.39 11.34
N ARG A 27 0.57 9.51 12.12
CA ARG A 27 1.97 9.13 11.92
C ARG A 27 2.15 8.26 10.68
N LEU A 28 1.22 7.34 10.44
CA LEU A 28 1.25 6.52 9.22
C LEU A 28 1.14 7.39 7.97
N VAL A 29 0.25 8.38 7.98
CA VAL A 29 0.07 9.32 6.86
C VAL A 29 1.34 10.16 6.64
N LEU A 30 1.91 10.74 7.70
CA LEU A 30 3.12 11.57 7.61
C LEU A 30 4.35 10.77 7.16
N VAL A 31 4.55 9.56 7.69
CA VAL A 31 5.65 8.67 7.28
C VAL A 31 5.48 8.25 5.82
N GLY A 32 4.26 7.85 5.43
CA GLY A 32 3.95 7.51 4.05
C GLY A 32 4.23 8.66 3.09
N PHE A 33 3.80 9.89 3.44
CA PHE A 33 4.08 11.08 2.65
C PHE A 33 5.58 11.39 2.53
N GLY A 34 6.33 11.27 3.63
CA GLY A 34 7.78 11.47 3.62
C GLY A 34 8.52 10.46 2.75
N VAL A 35 8.13 9.18 2.80
CA VAL A 35 8.70 8.13 1.95
C VAL A 35 8.33 8.35 0.48
N ALA A 36 7.08 8.75 0.19
CA ALA A 36 6.63 9.03 -1.17
C ALA A 36 7.42 10.20 -1.80
N THR A 37 7.55 11.32 -1.09
CA THR A 37 8.30 12.49 -1.57
C THR A 37 9.79 12.21 -1.69
N GLY A 38 10.39 11.51 -0.72
CA GLY A 38 11.80 11.10 -0.77
C GLY A 38 12.11 10.16 -1.93
N THR A 39 11.24 9.19 -2.20
CA THR A 39 11.38 8.29 -3.36
C THR A 39 11.18 9.05 -4.67
N GLY A 40 10.24 10.00 -4.72
CA GLY A 40 10.05 10.87 -5.87
C GLY A 40 11.29 11.71 -6.18
N ALA A 41 11.95 12.28 -5.16
CA ALA A 41 13.20 13.00 -5.32
C ALA A 41 14.33 12.10 -5.84
N LEU A 42 14.41 10.86 -5.35
CA LEU A 42 15.38 9.87 -5.83
C LEU A 42 15.15 9.52 -7.32
N ILE A 43 13.90 9.34 -7.73
CA ILE A 43 13.54 9.10 -9.14
C ILE A 43 13.99 10.28 -10.01
N SER A 44 13.69 11.51 -9.60
CA SER A 44 14.12 12.72 -10.31
C SER A 44 15.63 12.82 -10.42
N LEU A 45 16.37 12.54 -9.34
CA LEU A 45 17.84 12.51 -9.35
C LEU A 45 18.37 11.46 -10.34
N LEU A 46 17.80 10.25 -10.34
CA LEU A 46 18.21 9.19 -11.27
C LEU A 46 17.94 9.56 -12.73
N ILE A 47 16.81 10.21 -13.03
CA ILE A 47 16.51 10.69 -14.39
C ILE A 47 17.55 11.73 -14.84
N VAL A 48 17.94 12.65 -13.96
CA VAL A 48 18.95 13.68 -14.27
C VAL A 48 20.35 13.08 -14.47
N LEU A 49 20.71 12.06 -13.68
CA LEU A 49 22.01 11.39 -13.78
C LEU A 49 22.14 10.42 -14.96
N THR A 50 21.02 10.01 -15.56
CA THR A 50 21.00 9.04 -16.65
C THR A 50 20.94 9.73 -18.02
N ASP A 51 21.38 9.03 -19.06
CA ASP A 51 21.33 9.49 -20.45
C ASP A 51 19.94 10.09 -20.82
N PRO A 52 19.88 11.28 -21.43
CA PRO A 52 18.63 11.96 -21.79
C PRO A 52 17.71 11.12 -22.68
N PHE A 53 18.22 10.17 -23.47
CA PHE A 53 17.39 9.25 -24.24
C PHE A 53 16.56 8.28 -23.38
N ASN A 54 16.97 8.02 -22.13
CA ASN A 54 16.23 7.20 -21.18
C ASN A 54 15.18 8.01 -20.39
N ALA A 55 15.30 9.35 -20.35
CA ALA A 55 14.37 10.21 -19.63
C ALA A 55 12.94 10.07 -20.17
N THR A 56 12.76 10.09 -21.50
CA THR A 56 11.44 9.90 -22.12
C THR A 56 10.84 8.54 -21.77
N LYS A 57 11.65 7.47 -21.82
CA LYS A 57 11.19 6.11 -21.45
C LYS A 57 10.75 6.03 -19.99
N ALA A 58 11.52 6.63 -19.09
CA ALA A 58 11.20 6.66 -17.67
C ALA A 58 9.89 7.42 -17.39
N LEU A 59 9.69 8.59 -18.01
CA LEU A 59 8.47 9.39 -17.87
C LEU A 59 7.24 8.68 -18.43
N THR A 60 7.36 8.02 -19.58
CA THR A 60 6.27 7.21 -20.15
C THR A 60 5.91 6.04 -19.23
N TRP A 61 6.89 5.38 -18.62
CA TRP A 61 6.62 4.31 -17.66
C TRP A 61 5.95 4.84 -16.38
N LEU A 62 6.37 5.99 -15.88
CA LEU A 62 5.79 6.63 -14.70
C LEU A 62 4.33 7.07 -14.90
N SER A 63 3.97 7.47 -16.12
CA SER A 63 2.57 7.81 -16.49
C SER A 63 1.64 6.58 -16.48
N GLY A 64 2.20 5.37 -16.49
CA GLY A 64 1.47 4.13 -16.64
C GLY A 64 1.05 3.88 -18.09
N SER A 65 1.10 2.62 -18.52
CA SER A 65 0.66 2.22 -19.86
C SER A 65 0.21 0.77 -19.86
N THR A 66 -0.84 0.48 -20.63
CA THR A 66 -1.29 -0.89 -20.94
C THR A 66 -0.65 -1.42 -22.23
N TYR A 67 0.19 -0.60 -22.88
CA TYR A 67 0.79 -0.91 -24.18
C TYR A 67 1.65 -2.17 -24.11
N GLY A 68 1.41 -3.10 -25.04
CA GLY A 68 2.14 -4.37 -25.12
C GLY A 68 1.64 -5.49 -24.19
N ARG A 69 0.51 -5.32 -23.48
CA ARG A 69 -0.08 -6.43 -22.70
C ARG A 69 -0.82 -7.44 -23.57
N THR A 70 -0.59 -8.70 -23.29
CA THR A 70 -1.26 -9.85 -23.91
C THR A 70 -2.25 -10.48 -22.94
N LEU A 71 -3.22 -11.27 -23.44
CA LEU A 71 -4.20 -11.99 -22.60
C LEU A 71 -3.58 -12.80 -21.43
N PRO A 72 -2.43 -13.49 -21.57
CA PRO A 72 -1.80 -14.16 -20.44
C PRO A 72 -1.28 -13.21 -19.33
N ASP A 73 -0.99 -11.94 -19.63
CA ASP A 73 -0.57 -10.95 -18.62
C ASP A 73 -1.74 -10.49 -17.73
N VAL A 74 -2.98 -10.72 -18.16
CA VAL A 74 -4.20 -10.35 -17.43
C VAL A 74 -4.49 -11.33 -16.30
N VAL A 75 -4.12 -12.61 -16.47
CA VAL A 75 -4.37 -13.67 -15.49
C VAL A 75 -3.80 -13.37 -14.09
N PRO A 76 -2.51 -13.02 -13.92
CA PRO A 76 -1.97 -12.70 -12.60
C PRO A 76 -2.59 -11.44 -11.99
N LEU A 77 -2.97 -10.46 -12.82
CA LEU A 77 -3.66 -9.25 -12.36
C LEU A 77 -5.07 -9.58 -11.85
N ALA A 78 -5.82 -10.40 -12.58
CA ALA A 78 -7.15 -10.84 -12.22
C ALA A 78 -7.13 -11.68 -10.93
N ALA A 79 -6.13 -12.56 -10.77
CA ALA A 79 -5.94 -13.33 -9.53
C ALA A 79 -5.64 -12.42 -8.33
N ALA A 80 -4.73 -11.45 -8.48
CA ALA A 80 -4.42 -10.49 -7.42
C ALA A 80 -5.65 -9.64 -7.03
N LEU A 81 -6.44 -9.20 -8.01
CA LEU A 81 -7.70 -8.48 -7.77
C LEU A 81 -8.73 -9.36 -7.07
N ALA A 82 -8.89 -10.62 -7.50
CA ALA A 82 -9.81 -11.56 -6.88
C ALA A 82 -9.46 -11.84 -5.42
N VAL A 83 -8.16 -12.02 -5.12
CA VAL A 83 -7.67 -12.17 -3.74
C VAL A 83 -7.92 -10.89 -2.94
N GLY A 84 -7.60 -9.72 -3.50
CA GLY A 84 -7.87 -8.43 -2.86
C GLY A 84 -9.36 -8.23 -2.54
N LEU A 85 -10.25 -8.59 -3.48
CA LEU A 85 -11.70 -8.54 -3.31
C LEU A 85 -12.19 -9.54 -2.26
N ALA A 86 -11.66 -10.76 -2.25
CA ALA A 86 -12.01 -11.77 -1.27
C ALA A 86 -11.62 -11.32 0.14
N VAL A 87 -10.41 -10.76 0.30
CA VAL A 87 -9.94 -10.19 1.57
C VAL A 87 -10.80 -9.00 2.00
N ALA A 88 -11.11 -8.07 1.08
CA ALA A 88 -11.97 -6.94 1.37
C ALA A 88 -13.40 -7.37 1.77
N ALA A 89 -13.97 -8.35 1.06
CA ALA A 89 -15.29 -8.89 1.37
C ALA A 89 -15.32 -9.64 2.72
N ALA A 90 -14.25 -10.35 3.07
CA ALA A 90 -14.11 -11.01 4.37
C ALA A 90 -13.98 -10.00 5.52
N ARG A 91 -13.40 -8.82 5.24
CA ARG A 91 -13.11 -7.76 6.23
C ARG A 91 -14.09 -6.59 6.18
N ARG A 92 -15.19 -6.71 5.41
CA ARG A 92 -16.23 -5.68 5.24
C ARG A 92 -16.78 -5.13 6.56
N THR A 93 -16.99 -6.00 7.55
CA THR A 93 -17.53 -5.62 8.87
C THR A 93 -16.53 -4.81 9.70
N GLU A 94 -15.22 -5.03 9.52
CA GLU A 94 -14.16 -4.22 10.16
C GLU A 94 -13.92 -2.90 9.43
N LEU A 95 -14.03 -2.88 8.09
CA LEU A 95 -13.94 -1.64 7.29
C LEU A 95 -15.12 -0.70 7.57
N ASP A 96 -16.33 -1.26 7.72
CA ASP A 96 -17.51 -0.50 8.15
C ASP A 96 -17.33 0.09 9.56
N LEU A 97 -16.71 -0.65 10.49
CA LEU A 97 -16.39 -0.19 11.85
C LEU A 97 -15.29 0.88 11.91
N VAL A 98 -14.41 0.98 10.91
CA VAL A 98 -13.44 2.08 10.79
C VAL A 98 -14.09 3.34 10.19
N SER A 99 -15.15 3.17 9.40
CA SER A 99 -15.92 4.28 8.81
C SER A 99 -16.98 4.86 9.76
N LEU A 100 -17.47 4.05 10.69
CA LEU A 100 -18.36 4.43 11.79
C LEU A 100 -17.52 4.60 13.06
N ASP A 101 -17.02 5.81 13.29
CA ASP A 101 -16.84 6.42 14.62
C ASP A 101 -16.28 5.51 15.75
N GLU A 102 -15.06 5.82 16.22
CA GLU A 102 -14.29 5.05 17.21
C GLU A 102 -14.97 4.93 18.61
N ASP A 103 -16.15 5.51 18.81
CA ASP A 103 -16.84 5.59 20.11
C ASP A 103 -18.03 4.61 20.31
N THR A 104 -18.48 3.86 19.31
CA THR A 104 -19.68 2.99 19.48
C THR A 104 -19.43 1.62 20.18
N PRO A 105 -18.29 0.91 20.04
CA PRO A 105 -18.18 -0.45 20.58
C PRO A 105 -18.04 -0.54 22.12
N ARG A 106 -17.67 0.55 22.80
CA ARG A 106 -17.48 0.55 24.27
C ARG A 106 -18.79 0.47 25.06
N LEU A 107 -19.91 0.86 24.46
CA LEU A 107 -21.23 0.88 25.12
C LEU A 107 -21.94 -0.48 25.11
N LEU A 108 -21.52 -1.42 24.25
CA LEU A 108 -22.17 -2.72 24.04
C LEU A 108 -21.48 -3.91 24.74
N GLY A 109 -20.43 -3.67 25.54
CA GLY A 109 -19.79 -4.73 26.32
C GLY A 109 -19.10 -5.84 25.50
N LEU A 110 -18.91 -5.63 24.20
CA LEU A 110 -18.24 -6.59 23.33
C LEU A 110 -16.73 -6.47 23.50
N GLY A 111 -16.15 -7.47 24.17
CA GLY A 111 -14.72 -7.59 24.41
C GLY A 111 -13.92 -7.70 23.12
N LEU A 112 -13.49 -6.55 22.59
CA LEU A 112 -12.54 -6.38 21.48
C LEU A 112 -11.17 -7.06 21.71
N ALA A 113 -10.96 -7.72 22.85
CA ALA A 113 -9.79 -8.54 23.12
C ALA A 113 -9.79 -9.86 22.32
N ARG A 114 -10.95 -10.44 21.99
CA ARG A 114 -11.01 -11.74 21.29
C ARG A 114 -10.84 -11.64 19.78
N GLY A 115 -11.26 -10.53 19.15
CA GLY A 115 -11.00 -10.29 17.72
C GLY A 115 -9.51 -10.09 17.41
N ARG A 116 -8.76 -9.51 18.36
CA ARG A 116 -7.30 -9.34 18.26
C ARG A 116 -6.51 -10.66 18.34
N LEU A 117 -7.09 -11.75 18.83
CA LEU A 117 -6.45 -13.07 18.77
C LEU A 117 -6.58 -13.72 17.39
N GLY A 118 -7.62 -13.37 16.61
CA GLY A 118 -7.74 -13.76 15.21
C GLY A 118 -6.77 -13.03 14.28
N PHE A 119 -6.05 -12.02 14.77
CA PHE A 119 -4.96 -11.34 14.05
C PHE A 119 -3.63 -12.12 14.07
N LEU A 120 -3.56 -13.26 14.76
CA LEU A 120 -2.34 -14.08 14.91
C LEU A 120 -2.39 -15.44 14.18
N ALA A 121 -3.36 -15.68 13.29
CA ALA A 121 -3.39 -16.85 12.42
C ALA A 121 -3.65 -16.46 10.97
#